data_AF-A0A661GE50-F1
#
_entry.id   AF-A0A661GE50-F1
#
_cell.length_a   1.000
_cell.length_b   1.000
_cell.length_c   1.000
_cell.angle_alpha   90.00
_cell.angle_beta   90.00
_cell.angle_gamma   90.00
#
_symmetry.space_group_name_H-M   'P 1'
#
loop_
_entity.id
_entity.type
_entity.pdbx_description
1 polymer ?
#
loop_
_entity_poly.entity_id
_entity_poly.type
_entity_poly.pdbx_seq_one_letter_code
_entity_poly.pdbx_strand_id
1 'polypeptide(L)'
;MDIAQLLAKLHADYADSIEQPEMGLDMPSGRVDVTRIDAVCRLLKEDPDLRFDFLTDLCGVDHHPATPRFEVVYHLHSLSLRYRLRLKCRVDTDQEVPTVTSVWSTANWHERETYDMYGIRFHGHPDLRRIYLWDEFDGFPLRKDYPLRGYQDDYNPFGEPPATS
;
A
#
# COMPACT_ATOMS: atom_id res chain seq x y z
N MET A 1 -23.80 11.16 5.01
CA MET A 1 -23.23 11.43 3.66
C MET A 1 -23.40 10.19 2.79
N ASP A 2 -23.93 10.34 1.58
CA ASP A 2 -23.95 9.26 0.58
C ASP A 2 -22.58 9.20 -0.14
N ILE A 3 -22.27 8.11 -0.84
CA ILE A 3 -21.01 7.91 -1.58
C ILE A 3 -20.74 9.08 -2.54
N ALA A 4 -21.76 9.57 -3.25
CA ALA A 4 -21.59 10.71 -4.15
C ALA A 4 -21.16 11.99 -3.42
N GLN A 5 -21.66 12.20 -2.21
CA GLN A 5 -21.28 13.35 -1.38
C GLN A 5 -19.88 13.16 -0.77
N LEU A 6 -19.49 11.92 -0.43
CA LEU A 6 -18.14 11.58 -0.04
C LEU A 6 -17.14 11.90 -1.15
N LEU A 7 -17.44 11.47 -2.37
CA LEU A 7 -16.57 11.76 -3.51
C LEU A 7 -16.53 13.25 -3.84
N ALA A 8 -17.66 13.96 -3.74
CA ALA A 8 -17.70 15.40 -3.92
C ALA A 8 -16.87 16.14 -2.85
N LYS A 9 -16.92 15.72 -1.59
CA LYS A 9 -16.09 16.29 -0.51
C LYS A 9 -14.61 15.96 -0.72
N LEU A 10 -14.29 14.71 -1.08
CA LEU A 10 -12.92 14.31 -1.42
C LEU A 10 -12.38 15.11 -2.60
N HIS A 11 -13.21 15.38 -3.61
CA HIS A 11 -12.81 16.20 -4.74
C HIS A 11 -12.73 17.69 -4.39
N ALA A 12 -13.64 18.24 -3.58
CA ALA A 12 -13.64 19.66 -3.25
C ALA A 12 -12.53 20.04 -2.27
N ASP A 13 -12.39 19.27 -1.19
CA ASP A 13 -11.48 19.58 -0.09
C ASP A 13 -10.09 18.98 -0.32
N TYR A 14 -9.98 17.96 -1.19
CA TYR A 14 -8.75 17.21 -1.41
C TYR A 14 -8.39 17.00 -2.90
N ALA A 15 -8.97 17.77 -3.84
CA ALA A 15 -8.67 17.72 -5.28
C ALA A 15 -7.17 17.75 -5.60
N ASP A 16 -6.41 18.56 -4.86
CA ASP A 16 -4.97 18.73 -5.09
C ASP A 16 -4.16 17.50 -4.66
N SER A 17 -4.75 16.60 -3.87
CA SER A 17 -4.06 15.45 -3.28
C SER A 17 -4.58 14.10 -3.79
N ILE A 18 -5.87 14.03 -4.19
CA ILE A 18 -6.52 12.81 -4.64
C ILE A 18 -6.93 12.95 -6.11
N GLU A 19 -6.16 12.35 -7.00
CA GLU A 19 -6.50 12.23 -8.40
C GLU A 19 -7.67 11.26 -8.60
N GLN A 20 -8.71 11.77 -9.27
CA GLN A 20 -9.85 11.00 -9.80
C GLN A 20 -10.43 10.00 -8.79
N PRO A 21 -11.15 10.49 -7.76
CA PRO A 21 -11.96 9.61 -6.92
C PRO A 21 -13.08 8.99 -7.77
N GLU A 22 -12.86 7.76 -8.22
CA GLU A 22 -13.81 6.99 -9.02
C GLU A 22 -14.62 6.06 -8.11
N MET A 23 -15.90 5.90 -8.41
CA MET A 23 -16.65 4.79 -7.84
C MET A 23 -16.16 3.51 -8.53
N GLY A 24 -15.30 2.76 -7.82
CA GLY A 24 -15.01 1.40 -8.22
C GLY A 24 -16.27 0.54 -8.19
N LEU A 25 -16.22 -0.63 -8.82
CA LEU A 25 -17.34 -1.58 -8.84
C LEU A 25 -17.83 -1.97 -7.44
N ASP A 26 -16.97 -1.91 -6.42
CA ASP A 26 -17.25 -2.32 -5.04
C ASP A 26 -17.20 -1.17 -4.02
N MET A 27 -16.21 -0.28 -4.12
CA MET A 27 -16.02 0.84 -3.21
C MET A 27 -15.35 2.03 -3.91
N PRO A 28 -15.51 3.25 -3.35
CA PRO A 28 -14.82 4.42 -3.85
C PRO A 28 -13.30 4.26 -3.79
N SER A 29 -12.61 4.67 -4.85
CA SER A 29 -11.15 4.63 -4.92
C SER A 29 -10.58 5.93 -5.47
N GLY A 30 -9.50 6.42 -4.87
CA GLY A 30 -8.76 7.59 -5.35
C GLY A 30 -7.28 7.28 -5.49
N ARG A 31 -6.61 7.94 -6.43
CA ARG A 31 -5.15 7.88 -6.57
C ARG A 31 -4.52 9.03 -5.83
N VAL A 32 -3.40 8.78 -5.17
CA VAL A 32 -2.69 9.79 -4.38
C VAL A 32 -1.22 9.73 -4.75
N ASP A 33 -0.59 10.90 -4.85
CA ASP A 33 0.85 10.97 -5.02
C ASP A 33 1.58 10.44 -3.77
N VAL A 34 2.63 9.67 -3.98
CA VAL A 34 3.40 9.02 -2.91
C VAL A 34 3.89 10.02 -1.86
N THR A 35 4.27 11.24 -2.27
CA THR A 35 4.81 12.26 -1.35
C THR A 35 3.77 12.85 -0.42
N ARG A 36 2.48 12.66 -0.71
CA ARG A 36 1.36 13.27 0.04
C ARG A 36 0.55 12.25 0.84
N ILE A 37 0.89 10.96 0.76
CA ILE A 37 0.03 9.91 1.32
C ILE A 37 -0.14 10.03 2.84
N ASP A 38 0.91 10.36 3.59
CA ASP A 38 0.84 10.51 5.05
C ASP A 38 -0.07 11.69 5.45
N ALA A 39 0.05 12.82 4.74
CA ALA A 39 -0.76 13.99 4.96
C ALA A 39 -2.23 13.73 4.66
N VAL A 40 -2.53 13.07 3.53
CA VAL A 40 -3.89 12.68 3.15
C VAL A 40 -4.47 11.72 4.19
N CYS A 41 -3.73 10.67 4.57
CA CYS A 41 -4.17 9.72 5.58
C CYS A 41 -4.45 10.38 6.94
N ARG A 42 -3.62 11.33 7.37
CA ARG A 42 -3.83 12.10 8.61
C ARG A 42 -5.11 12.93 8.53
N LEU A 43 -5.30 13.68 7.44
CA LEU A 43 -6.49 14.51 7.25
C LEU A 43 -7.78 13.66 7.21
N LEU A 44 -7.78 12.55 6.49
CA LEU A 44 -8.92 11.62 6.42
C LEU A 44 -9.32 11.04 7.78
N LYS A 45 -8.33 10.83 8.66
CA LYS A 45 -8.58 10.37 10.02
C LYS A 45 -9.10 11.49 10.93
N GLU A 46 -8.53 12.69 10.82
CA GLU A 46 -8.83 13.83 11.69
C GLU A 46 -10.12 14.58 11.32
N ASP A 47 -10.54 14.52 10.05
CA ASP A 47 -11.76 15.17 9.56
C ASP A 47 -13.01 14.59 10.28
N PRO A 48 -13.76 15.42 11.04
CA PRO A 48 -14.91 14.96 11.82
C PRO A 48 -16.08 14.44 10.98
N ASP A 49 -16.13 14.77 9.69
CA ASP A 49 -17.16 14.31 8.75
C ASP A 49 -16.77 13.02 8.02
N LEU A 50 -15.49 12.63 8.07
CA LEU A 50 -14.96 11.43 7.40
C LEU A 50 -14.58 10.33 8.39
N ARG A 51 -13.82 10.68 9.43
CA ARG A 51 -13.39 9.80 10.52
C ARG A 51 -12.95 8.42 10.05
N PHE A 52 -11.94 8.34 9.19
CA PHE A 52 -11.34 7.05 8.82
C PHE A 52 -10.46 6.52 9.96
N ASP A 53 -11.11 5.97 10.98
CA ASP A 53 -10.51 5.51 12.23
C ASP A 53 -9.86 4.13 12.13
N PHE A 54 -10.14 3.37 11.07
CA PHE A 54 -9.65 2.00 10.90
C PHE A 54 -8.96 1.77 9.54
N LEU A 55 -7.66 1.47 9.58
CA LEU A 55 -6.92 0.92 8.44
C LEU A 55 -7.18 -0.59 8.39
N THR A 56 -7.95 -1.02 7.39
CA THR A 56 -8.36 -2.43 7.23
C THR A 56 -7.24 -3.27 6.66
N ASP A 57 -6.51 -2.73 5.68
CA ASP A 57 -5.46 -3.43 4.97
C ASP A 57 -4.55 -2.43 4.25
N LEU A 58 -3.29 -2.81 4.07
CA LEU A 58 -2.32 -2.13 3.22
C LEU A 58 -1.51 -3.21 2.49
N CYS A 59 -1.62 -3.21 1.16
CA CYS A 59 -0.98 -4.21 0.32
C CYS A 59 -0.28 -3.57 -0.89
N GLY A 60 0.77 -4.25 -1.35
CA GLY A 60 1.43 -3.94 -2.62
C GLY A 60 0.78 -4.65 -3.80
N VAL A 61 0.90 -4.07 -4.98
CA VAL A 61 0.54 -4.68 -6.27
C VAL A 61 1.71 -4.45 -7.22
N ASP A 62 2.19 -5.52 -7.85
CA ASP A 62 3.21 -5.46 -8.90
C ASP A 62 2.52 -5.43 -10.28
N HIS A 63 2.71 -4.33 -11.00
CA HIS A 63 2.16 -4.06 -12.33
C HIS A 63 3.18 -4.33 -13.46
N HIS A 64 4.25 -5.09 -13.18
CA HIS A 64 5.23 -5.47 -14.21
C HIS A 64 4.56 -5.98 -15.51
N PRO A 65 4.95 -5.49 -16.70
CA PRO A 65 6.12 -4.62 -16.99
C PRO A 65 5.83 -3.10 -17.01
N ALA A 66 4.70 -2.63 -16.49
CA ALA A 66 4.36 -1.20 -16.52
C ALA A 66 5.20 -0.36 -15.53
N THR A 67 5.36 0.93 -15.83
CA THR A 67 6.01 1.93 -14.98
C THR A 67 5.00 3.01 -14.56
N PRO A 68 4.89 3.38 -13.27
CA PRO A 68 5.59 2.83 -12.10
C PRO A 68 5.20 1.38 -11.80
N ARG A 69 6.21 0.59 -11.40
CA ARG A 69 6.10 -0.87 -11.24
C ARG A 69 5.18 -1.27 -10.10
N PHE A 70 5.29 -0.60 -8.97
CA PHE A 70 4.56 -0.96 -7.77
C PHE A 70 3.38 -0.03 -7.55
N GLU A 71 2.35 -0.54 -6.90
CA GLU A 71 1.22 0.25 -6.41
C GLU A 71 0.92 -0.17 -4.97
N VAL A 72 0.92 0.77 -4.04
CA VAL A 72 0.51 0.53 -2.65
C VAL A 72 -0.95 0.91 -2.53
N VAL A 73 -1.76 -0.01 -2.03
CA VAL A 73 -3.20 0.13 -1.89
C VAL A 73 -3.55 0.16 -0.41
N TYR A 74 -4.23 1.22 0.01
CA TYR A 74 -4.70 1.42 1.38
C TYR A 74 -6.20 1.23 1.42
N HIS A 75 -6.68 0.32 2.26
CA HIS A 75 -8.10 0.10 2.52
C HIS A 75 -8.49 0.76 3.83
N LEU A 76 -9.21 1.89 3.72
CA LEU A 76 -9.64 2.69 4.85
C LEU A 76 -11.12 2.47 5.14
N HIS A 77 -11.45 2.43 6.43
CA HIS A 77 -12.81 2.26 6.90
C HIS A 77 -13.09 3.27 8.02
N SER A 78 -14.19 4.01 7.88
CA SER A 78 -14.81 4.74 8.98
C SER A 78 -15.82 3.83 9.65
N LEU A 79 -15.53 3.34 10.85
CA LEU A 79 -16.44 2.44 11.58
C LEU A 79 -17.69 3.18 12.05
N SER A 80 -17.52 4.44 12.44
CA SER A 80 -18.60 5.30 12.94
C SER A 80 -19.60 5.67 11.83
N LEU A 81 -19.10 6.02 10.65
CA LEU A 81 -19.93 6.50 9.54
C LEU A 81 -20.19 5.41 8.48
N ARG A 82 -19.58 4.24 8.64
CA ARG A 82 -19.66 3.07 7.75
C ARG A 82 -19.22 3.36 6.31
N TYR A 83 -18.23 4.24 6.16
CA TYR A 83 -17.61 4.55 4.87
C TYR A 83 -16.41 3.66 4.62
N ARG A 84 -16.24 3.29 3.34
CA ARG A 84 -15.05 2.61 2.85
C ARG A 84 -14.43 3.45 1.76
N LEU A 85 -13.12 3.54 1.77
CA LEU A 85 -12.35 4.27 0.78
C LEU A 85 -11.07 3.49 0.49
N ARG A 86 -10.72 3.42 -0.78
CA ARG A 86 -9.47 2.83 -1.22
C ARG A 86 -8.54 3.92 -1.77
N LEU A 87 -7.35 4.06 -1.21
CA LEU A 87 -6.33 4.93 -1.79
C LEU A 87 -5.29 4.09 -2.51
N LYS A 88 -4.84 4.55 -3.68
CA LYS A 88 -3.82 3.87 -4.47
C LYS A 88 -2.67 4.83 -4.75
N CYS A 89 -1.45 4.41 -4.47
CA CYS A 89 -0.25 5.18 -4.72
C CYS A 89 0.65 4.40 -5.66
N ARG A 90 1.04 4.98 -6.79
CA ARG A 90 2.00 4.36 -7.72
C ARG A 90 3.42 4.67 -7.28
N VAL A 91 4.24 3.64 -7.12
CA VAL A 91 5.59 3.72 -6.54
C VAL A 91 6.57 3.13 -7.53
N ASP A 92 7.67 3.85 -7.79
CA ASP A 92 8.79 3.31 -8.56
C ASP A 92 9.67 2.39 -7.70
N THR A 93 10.51 1.58 -8.32
CA THR A 93 11.37 0.58 -7.63
C THR A 93 12.32 1.23 -6.63
N ASP A 94 12.81 2.43 -6.94
CA ASP A 94 13.77 3.16 -6.11
C ASP A 94 13.11 4.21 -5.19
N GLN A 95 11.78 4.29 -5.19
CA GLN A 95 11.04 5.30 -4.43
C GLN A 95 10.61 4.76 -3.06
N GLU A 96 10.88 5.53 -2.01
CA GLU A 96 10.37 5.25 -0.67
C GLU A 96 9.01 5.90 -0.45
N VAL A 97 8.12 5.19 0.25
CA VAL A 97 6.77 5.67 0.60
C VAL A 97 6.77 6.20 2.03
N PRO A 98 6.18 7.36 2.34
CA PRO A 98 5.98 7.80 3.72
C PRO A 98 5.18 6.78 4.54
N THR A 99 5.65 6.44 5.74
CA THR A 99 4.93 5.55 6.66
C THR A 99 3.64 6.19 7.16
N VAL A 100 2.58 5.39 7.34
CA VAL A 100 1.33 5.79 8.00
C VAL A 100 1.19 5.17 9.39
N THR A 101 2.27 4.58 9.95
CA THR A 101 2.32 4.09 11.34
C THR A 101 1.98 5.13 12.39
N SER A 102 2.33 6.40 12.15
CA SER A 102 1.97 7.51 13.04
C SER A 102 0.47 7.83 13.01
N VAL A 103 -0.23 7.46 11.93
CA VAL A 103 -1.68 7.65 11.76
C VAL A 103 -2.43 6.44 12.31
N TRP A 104 -2.09 5.22 11.88
CA TRP A 104 -2.66 3.98 12.40
C TRP A 104 -1.56 3.03 12.84
N SER A 105 -1.57 2.61 14.11
CA SER A 105 -0.58 1.67 14.64
C SER A 105 -0.62 0.30 13.95
N THR A 106 -1.76 -0.08 13.36
CA THR A 106 -1.90 -1.31 12.57
C THR A 106 -1.05 -1.30 11.30
N ALA A 107 -0.68 -0.12 10.78
CA ALA A 107 0.13 -0.01 9.57
C ALA A 107 1.51 -0.63 9.72
N ASN A 108 2.03 -0.77 10.95
CA ASN A 108 3.36 -1.33 11.19
C ASN A 108 3.50 -2.74 10.57
N TRP A 109 2.52 -3.59 10.84
CA TRP A 109 2.53 -4.96 10.33
C TRP A 109 2.33 -5.02 8.82
N HIS A 110 1.41 -4.23 8.28
CA HIS A 110 1.09 -4.23 6.85
C HIS A 110 2.22 -3.63 5.98
N GLU A 111 2.89 -2.58 6.47
CA GLU A 111 4.06 -1.99 5.80
C GLU A 111 5.23 -2.99 5.78
N ARG A 112 5.44 -3.75 6.86
CA ARG A 112 6.43 -4.83 6.91
C ARG A 112 6.11 -5.99 5.98
N GLU A 113 4.85 -6.40 5.90
CA GLU A 113 4.40 -7.42 4.94
C GLU A 113 4.63 -6.97 3.50
N THR A 114 4.27 -5.72 3.19
CA THR A 114 4.46 -5.15 1.85
C THR A 114 5.94 -5.05 1.49
N TYR A 115 6.80 -4.72 2.46
CA TYR A 115 8.25 -4.77 2.30
C TYR A 115 8.76 -6.20 2.07
N ASP A 116 8.33 -7.18 2.87
CA ASP A 116 8.82 -8.56 2.78
C ASP A 116 8.41 -9.26 1.47
N MET A 117 7.21 -8.94 0.97
CA MET A 117 6.63 -9.60 -0.21
C MET A 117 6.95 -8.90 -1.54
N TYR A 118 7.00 -7.56 -1.55
CA TYR A 118 7.20 -6.76 -2.77
C TYR A 118 8.49 -5.93 -2.74
N GLY A 119 9.15 -5.76 -1.60
CA GLY A 119 10.37 -4.95 -1.46
C GLY A 119 10.14 -3.44 -1.50
N ILE A 120 8.90 -2.99 -1.30
CA ILE A 120 8.57 -1.57 -1.23
C ILE A 120 9.04 -1.03 0.12
N ARG A 121 9.83 0.06 0.10
CA ARG A 121 10.43 0.64 1.31
C ARG A 121 9.55 1.77 1.85
N PHE A 122 9.42 1.81 3.17
CA PHE A 122 8.67 2.85 3.87
C PHE A 122 9.61 3.76 4.69
N HIS A 123 9.63 5.06 4.37
CA HIS A 123 10.42 6.05 5.08
C HIS A 123 9.76 6.43 6.41
N GLY A 124 10.54 6.43 7.49
CA GLY A 124 10.09 6.79 8.84
C GLY A 124 9.44 5.64 9.63
N HIS A 125 9.41 4.42 9.08
CA HIS A 125 8.88 3.25 9.78
C HIS A 125 9.79 2.85 10.96
N PRO A 126 9.23 2.53 12.15
CA PRO A 126 10.01 2.29 13.37
C PRO A 126 10.85 0.99 13.37
N ASP A 127 10.38 -0.07 12.69
CA ASP A 127 11.07 -1.38 12.63
C ASP A 127 10.77 -2.09 11.30
N LEU A 128 11.37 -1.60 10.20
CA LEU A 128 11.13 -2.18 8.87
C LEU A 128 12.05 -3.39 8.64
N ARG A 129 11.61 -4.55 9.14
CA ARG A 129 12.25 -5.85 8.92
C ARG A 129 11.26 -6.86 8.36
N ARG A 130 11.79 -7.93 7.73
CA ARG A 130 11.01 -9.06 7.24
C ARG A 130 10.10 -9.62 8.35
N ILE A 131 8.95 -10.16 7.97
CA ILE A 131 7.93 -10.63 8.92
C ILE A 131 7.58 -12.10 8.71
N TYR A 132 7.49 -12.54 7.46
CA TYR A 132 7.16 -13.92 7.11
C TYR A 132 8.39 -14.72 6.71
N LEU A 133 9.28 -14.10 5.93
CA LEU A 133 10.47 -14.75 5.42
C LEU A 133 11.60 -14.68 6.46
N TRP A 134 12.51 -15.66 6.39
CA TRP A 134 13.70 -15.67 7.23
C TRP A 134 14.68 -14.58 6.77
N ASP A 135 15.58 -14.16 7.66
CA ASP A 135 16.45 -13.01 7.43
C ASP A 135 17.38 -13.17 6.21
N GLU A 136 17.78 -14.40 5.90
CA GLU A 136 18.67 -14.74 4.77
C GLU A 136 17.91 -15.00 3.45
N PHE A 137 16.59 -14.83 3.41
CA PHE A 137 15.83 -15.03 2.18
C PHE A 137 16.22 -13.99 1.12
N ASP A 138 16.66 -14.45 -0.04
CA ASP A 138 17.01 -13.60 -1.17
C ASP A 138 15.83 -13.48 -2.14
N GLY A 139 15.31 -12.26 -2.27
CA GLY A 139 14.18 -11.94 -3.17
C GLY A 139 12.86 -11.56 -2.47
N PHE A 140 11.82 -11.48 -3.30
CA PHE A 140 10.49 -10.95 -2.97
C PHE A 140 9.40 -11.80 -3.66
N PRO A 141 8.75 -12.74 -2.94
CA PRO A 141 7.93 -13.79 -3.54
C PRO A 141 6.72 -13.33 -4.36
N LEU A 142 6.12 -12.18 -4.03
CA LEU A 142 4.91 -11.70 -4.71
C LEU A 142 5.19 -10.81 -5.93
N ARG A 143 6.46 -10.62 -6.27
CA ARG A 143 6.84 -9.95 -7.52
C ARG A 143 6.60 -10.87 -8.72
N LYS A 144 6.22 -10.28 -9.86
CA LYS A 144 5.89 -11.03 -11.09
C LYS A 144 7.09 -11.63 -11.81
N ASP A 145 8.29 -11.13 -11.53
CA ASP A 145 9.57 -11.66 -12.00
C ASP A 145 10.13 -12.79 -11.11
N TYR A 146 9.56 -13.00 -9.93
CA TYR A 146 10.00 -14.06 -9.02
C TYR A 146 9.43 -15.42 -9.47
N PRO A 147 10.26 -16.49 -9.55
CA PRO A 147 9.80 -17.80 -10.00
C PRO A 147 8.80 -18.41 -9.03
N LEU A 148 7.78 -19.10 -9.55
CA LEU A 148 6.72 -19.71 -8.74
C LEU A 148 7.27 -20.72 -7.73
N ARG A 149 8.33 -21.44 -8.09
CA ARG A 149 8.99 -22.43 -7.23
C ARG A 149 10.04 -21.82 -6.31
N GLY A 150 10.27 -20.50 -6.37
CA GLY A 150 11.39 -19.83 -5.74
C GLY A 150 12.73 -20.18 -6.39
N TYR A 151 13.79 -19.49 -5.95
CA TYR A 151 15.14 -19.84 -6.36
C TYR A 151 15.64 -21.06 -5.61
N GLN A 152 16.57 -21.78 -6.23
CA GLN A 152 17.25 -22.91 -5.62
C GLN A 152 18.24 -22.41 -4.58
N ASP A 153 18.03 -22.82 -3.33
CA ASP A 153 18.91 -22.54 -2.20
C ASP A 153 19.01 -23.78 -1.27
N ASP A 154 19.73 -23.66 -0.16
CA ASP A 154 19.94 -24.74 0.81
C ASP A 154 18.63 -25.26 1.43
N TYR A 155 17.58 -24.44 1.46
CA TYR A 155 16.26 -24.75 2.02
C TYR A 155 15.23 -25.13 0.94
N ASN A 156 15.45 -24.75 -0.32
CA ASN A 156 14.59 -25.03 -1.46
C ASN A 156 15.36 -25.74 -2.59
N PRO A 157 15.63 -27.06 -2.46
CA PRO A 157 16.38 -27.82 -3.46
C PRO A 157 15.63 -28.00 -4.80
N PHE A 158 14.35 -27.64 -4.85
CA PHE A 158 13.47 -27.78 -6.01
C PHE A 158 13.16 -26.45 -6.70
N GLY A 159 13.81 -25.37 -6.28
CA GLY A 159 13.69 -24.05 -6.89
C GLY A 159 14.30 -23.99 -8.30
N GLU A 160 14.03 -22.89 -8.99
CA GLU A 160 14.68 -22.58 -10.26
C GLU A 160 16.12 -22.09 -9.99
N PRO A 161 17.10 -22.42 -10.85
CA PRO A 161 18.45 -21.90 -10.66
C PRO A 161 18.41 -20.36 -10.63
N PRO A 162 19.18 -19.71 -9.74
CA PRO A 162 19.25 -18.25 -9.71
C PRO A 162 19.62 -17.74 -11.10
N ALA A 163 18.96 -16.68 -11.55
CA ALA A 163 19.25 -16.08 -12.84
C ALA A 163 20.71 -15.64 -12.84
N THR A 164 21.57 -16.37 -13.56
CA THR A 164 22.99 -16.03 -13.70
C THR A 164 23.07 -14.62 -14.30
N SER A 165 23.78 -13.73 -13.61
CA SER A 165 24.08 -12.37 -14.07
C SER A 165 24.90 -12.39 -15.37
#